data_AF-A0A024TCI8-F1
#
_entry.id   AF-A0A024TCI8-F1
#
_cell.length_a   1.000
_cell.length_b   1.000
_cell.length_c   1.000
_cell.angle_alpha   90.00
_cell.angle_beta   90.00
_cell.angle_gamma   90.00
#
_symmetry.space_group_name_H-M   'P 1'
#
loop_
_entity.id
_entity.type
_entity.pdbx_description
1 polymer ?
#
loop_
_entity_poly.entity_id
_entity_poly.type
_entity_poly.pdbx_seq_one_letter_code
_entity_poly.pdbx_strand_id
1 'polypeptide(L)'
;MSRRHVTESHLLFSHSQDGTTSLYLMALLAMDEKQIRRRLQCKMNMRSHRDRRKRSTQQLEATIEQLRREVERAQRQLALYRTIPSPSDGPIAIVMEYTNLFSYRVCGDAQVRFLRACFSPRFTSNGTSLEGFIAFWQKAAPVYATPSNILTIRPIDNDQIEMQVQLETRITRDILGRVMDFVLEDEDEATVDALVATNATIRHVLTRTFYFDTDDSTGQALVSHSVAFDDRYVQIAQLLASARKKFQGHDSTVAS
;
A
#
# COMPACT_ATOMS: atom_id res chain seq x y z
N MET A 1 -92.64 -33.36 -9.61
CA MET A 1 -94.02 -33.42 -9.06
C MET A 1 -94.41 -32.03 -8.56
N SER A 2 -95.71 -31.66 -8.64
CA SER A 2 -96.44 -30.56 -7.96
C SER A 2 -95.78 -29.15 -7.85
N ARG A 3 -96.41 -28.06 -8.34
CA ARG A 3 -97.47 -27.25 -7.67
C ARG A 3 -96.99 -26.68 -6.31
N ARG A 4 -97.31 -25.46 -5.83
CA ARG A 4 -98.10 -24.26 -6.20
C ARG A 4 -97.70 -23.18 -5.15
N HIS A 5 -97.97 -21.87 -5.22
CA HIS A 5 -98.73 -20.97 -6.11
C HIS A 5 -98.04 -19.59 -6.09
N VAL A 6 -98.58 -18.59 -6.81
CA VAL A 6 -98.43 -17.16 -6.47
C VAL A 6 -99.70 -16.73 -5.71
N THR A 7 -99.57 -15.90 -4.67
CA THR A 7 -100.67 -15.11 -4.10
C THR A 7 -100.20 -13.69 -3.83
N GLU A 8 -101.02 -12.72 -4.24
CA GLU A 8 -100.81 -11.31 -4.00
C GLU A 8 -100.98 -10.93 -2.53
N SER A 9 -100.40 -9.80 -2.13
CA SER A 9 -100.78 -9.11 -0.90
C SER A 9 -100.57 -7.60 -1.10
N HIS A 10 -101.63 -6.94 -1.57
CA HIS A 10 -101.77 -5.50 -1.51
C HIS A 10 -101.96 -5.12 -0.03
N LEU A 11 -101.13 -4.23 0.51
CA LEU A 11 -101.47 -3.51 1.74
C LEU A 11 -100.87 -2.11 1.73
N LEU A 12 -101.77 -1.13 1.75
CA LEU A 12 -101.46 0.28 1.96
C LEU A 12 -101.11 0.49 3.44
N PHE A 13 -100.10 1.29 3.73
CA PHE A 13 -100.07 2.06 4.98
C PHE A 13 -99.42 3.41 4.76
N SER A 14 -100.12 4.46 5.17
CA SER A 14 -99.72 5.85 5.05
C SER A 14 -99.45 6.47 6.41
N HIS A 15 -98.71 7.59 6.38
CA HIS A 15 -98.54 8.61 7.43
C HIS A 15 -97.57 8.39 8.62
N SER A 16 -96.78 9.46 8.82
CA SER A 16 -96.24 9.97 10.09
C SER A 16 -94.96 9.38 10.68
N GLN A 17 -93.80 9.80 10.15
CA GLN A 17 -92.69 10.42 10.92
C GLN A 17 -91.56 10.92 9.98
N ASP A 18 -91.79 12.05 9.31
CA ASP A 18 -90.91 12.59 8.26
C ASP A 18 -89.82 13.53 8.79
N GLY A 19 -88.87 12.98 9.57
CA GLY A 19 -87.65 13.70 9.96
C GLY A 19 -86.49 12.77 10.29
N THR A 20 -86.67 11.90 11.28
CA THR A 20 -85.67 10.91 11.71
C THR A 20 -85.38 9.87 10.65
N THR A 21 -86.41 9.38 9.95
CA THR A 21 -86.29 8.34 8.91
C THR A 21 -85.45 8.79 7.70
N SER A 22 -85.61 10.05 7.29
CA SER A 22 -84.82 10.65 6.20
C SER A 22 -83.34 10.82 6.59
N LEU A 23 -83.07 11.30 7.81
CA LEU A 23 -81.72 11.38 8.37
C LEU A 23 -81.06 10.00 8.49
N TYR A 24 -81.81 8.96 8.86
CA TYR A 24 -81.30 7.60 8.98
C TYR A 24 -80.96 6.99 7.61
N LEU A 25 -81.78 7.22 6.58
CA LEU A 25 -81.49 6.79 5.21
C LEU A 25 -80.26 7.50 4.64
N MET A 26 -80.15 8.82 4.85
CA MET A 26 -78.97 9.61 4.47
C MET A 26 -77.70 9.13 5.20
N ALA A 27 -77.80 8.77 6.49
CA ALA A 27 -76.69 8.22 7.26
C ALA A 27 -76.25 6.84 6.73
N LEU A 28 -77.19 5.96 6.35
CA LEU A 28 -76.88 4.65 5.76
C LEU A 28 -76.20 4.79 4.39
N LEU A 29 -76.69 5.69 3.53
CA LEU A 29 -76.07 5.98 2.23
C LEU A 29 -74.66 6.57 2.41
N ALA A 30 -74.47 7.49 3.36
CA ALA A 30 -73.15 8.04 3.68
C ALA A 30 -72.20 6.99 4.29
N MET A 31 -72.71 6.01 5.04
CA MET A 31 -71.93 4.88 5.57
C MET A 31 -71.46 3.93 4.46
N ASP A 32 -72.33 3.59 3.50
CA ASP A 32 -71.95 2.78 2.34
C ASP A 32 -70.97 3.52 1.44
N GLU A 33 -71.20 4.81 1.16
CA GLU A 33 -70.26 5.65 0.41
C GLU A 33 -68.88 5.71 1.08
N LYS A 34 -68.84 5.87 2.41
CA LYS A 34 -67.60 5.80 3.21
C LYS A 34 -66.93 4.43 3.11
N GLN A 35 -67.70 3.34 3.06
CA GLN A 35 -67.17 1.98 2.88
C GLN A 35 -66.61 1.77 1.46
N ILE A 36 -67.30 2.26 0.42
CA ILE A 36 -66.85 2.25 -0.97
C ILE A 36 -65.54 3.05 -1.12
N ARG A 37 -65.49 4.29 -0.60
CA ARG A 37 -64.27 5.12 -0.56
C ARG A 37 -63.11 4.40 0.14
N ARG A 38 -63.36 3.74 1.28
CA ARG A 38 -62.33 2.95 2.01
C ARG A 38 -61.85 1.72 1.22
N ARG A 39 -62.74 1.01 0.52
CA ARG A 39 -62.38 -0.12 -0.37
C ARG A 39 -61.54 0.38 -1.55
N LEU A 40 -61.89 1.50 -2.17
CA LEU A 40 -61.13 2.12 -3.25
C LEU A 40 -59.73 2.53 -2.79
N GLN A 41 -59.62 3.21 -1.64
CA GLN A 41 -58.34 3.60 -1.04
C GLN A 41 -57.47 2.38 -0.72
N CYS A 42 -58.06 1.31 -0.16
CA CYS A 42 -57.34 0.06 0.10
C CYS A 42 -56.80 -0.56 -1.20
N LYS A 43 -57.62 -0.63 -2.26
CA LYS A 43 -57.22 -1.13 -3.60
C LYS A 43 -56.08 -0.28 -4.19
N MET A 44 -56.14 1.04 -4.06
CA MET A 44 -55.09 1.96 -4.51
C MET A 44 -53.80 1.82 -3.70
N ASN A 45 -53.88 1.74 -2.36
CA ASN A 45 -52.73 1.52 -1.49
C ASN A 45 -52.06 0.18 -1.78
N MET A 46 -52.82 -0.90 -1.98
CA MET A 46 -52.31 -2.22 -2.34
C MET A 46 -51.63 -2.22 -3.73
N ARG A 47 -52.17 -1.49 -4.70
CA ARG A 47 -51.51 -1.28 -6.00
C ARG A 47 -50.20 -0.52 -5.84
N SER A 48 -50.22 0.62 -5.15
CA SER A 48 -49.02 1.44 -4.90
C SER A 48 -47.93 0.65 -4.15
N HIS A 49 -48.30 -0.17 -3.16
CA HIS A 49 -47.38 -1.04 -2.43
C HIS A 49 -46.74 -2.10 -3.35
N ARG A 50 -47.53 -2.76 -4.21
CA ARG A 50 -47.02 -3.71 -5.22
C ARG A 50 -46.06 -3.01 -6.20
N ASP A 51 -46.42 -1.81 -6.67
CA ASP A 51 -45.61 -1.03 -7.61
C ASP A 51 -44.31 -0.48 -6.97
N ARG A 52 -44.31 -0.19 -5.66
CA ARG A 52 -43.09 0.14 -4.89
C ARG A 52 -42.20 -1.09 -4.72
N ARG A 53 -42.78 -2.22 -4.32
CA ARG A 53 -42.03 -3.48 -4.13
C ARG A 53 -41.39 -3.95 -5.45
N LYS A 54 -42.14 -3.90 -6.56
CA LYS A 54 -41.61 -4.21 -7.90
C LYS A 54 -40.43 -3.33 -8.28
N ARG A 55 -40.54 -2.00 -8.08
CA ARG A 55 -39.42 -1.07 -8.35
C ARG A 55 -38.20 -1.33 -7.47
N SER A 56 -38.41 -1.62 -6.18
CA SER A 56 -37.33 -1.97 -5.26
C SER A 56 -36.61 -3.27 -5.67
N THR A 57 -37.35 -4.30 -6.09
CA THR A 57 -36.75 -5.53 -6.65
C THR A 57 -35.94 -5.24 -7.91
N GLN A 58 -36.47 -4.47 -8.85
CA GLN A 58 -35.76 -4.09 -10.09
C GLN A 58 -34.48 -3.27 -9.82
N GLN A 59 -34.50 -2.40 -8.79
CA GLN A 59 -33.31 -1.65 -8.36
C GLN A 59 -32.25 -2.59 -7.78
N LEU A 60 -32.63 -3.54 -6.92
CA LEU A 60 -31.71 -4.52 -6.36
C LEU A 60 -31.10 -5.44 -7.43
N GLU A 61 -31.89 -5.89 -8.40
CA GLU A 61 -31.44 -6.67 -9.55
C GLU A 61 -30.39 -5.90 -10.37
N ALA A 62 -30.63 -4.61 -10.64
CA ALA A 62 -29.69 -3.74 -11.33
C ALA A 62 -28.38 -3.51 -10.53
N THR A 63 -28.48 -3.34 -9.20
CA THR A 63 -27.30 -3.20 -8.33
C THR A 63 -26.47 -4.49 -8.27
N ILE A 64 -27.11 -5.67 -8.19
CA ILE A 64 -26.41 -6.97 -8.23
C ILE A 64 -25.66 -7.14 -9.55
N GLU A 65 -26.30 -6.80 -10.67
CA GLU A 65 -25.70 -6.86 -12.00
C GLU A 65 -24.53 -5.86 -12.16
N GLN A 66 -24.64 -4.65 -11.62
CA GLN A 66 -23.54 -3.69 -11.57
C GLN A 66 -22.36 -4.24 -10.75
N LEU A 67 -22.62 -4.73 -9.54
CA LEU A 67 -21.58 -5.29 -8.66
C LEU A 67 -20.87 -6.50 -9.29
N ARG A 68 -21.60 -7.38 -10.00
CA ARG A 68 -21.00 -8.47 -10.77
C ARG A 68 -19.99 -7.97 -11.81
N ARG A 69 -20.36 -6.95 -12.58
CA ARG A 69 -19.47 -6.33 -13.58
C ARG A 69 -18.26 -5.65 -12.93
N GLU A 70 -18.43 -5.06 -11.76
CA GLU A 70 -17.33 -4.47 -10.99
C GLU A 70 -16.37 -5.55 -10.46
N VAL A 71 -16.89 -6.66 -9.92
CA VAL A 71 -16.09 -7.82 -9.53
C VAL A 71 -15.35 -8.42 -10.73
N GLU A 72 -16.00 -8.62 -11.88
CA GLU A 72 -15.34 -9.10 -13.10
C GLU A 72 -14.28 -8.14 -13.65
N ARG A 73 -14.45 -6.82 -13.48
CA ARG A 73 -13.43 -5.82 -13.84
C ARG A 73 -12.24 -5.92 -12.89
N ALA A 74 -12.49 -5.96 -11.58
CA ALA A 74 -11.44 -6.10 -10.57
C ALA A 74 -10.69 -7.43 -10.72
N GLN A 75 -11.37 -8.53 -11.02
CA GLN A 75 -10.75 -9.83 -11.32
C GLN A 75 -9.91 -9.80 -12.60
N ARG A 76 -10.36 -9.11 -13.66
CA ARG A 76 -9.55 -8.91 -14.88
C ARG A 76 -8.32 -8.04 -14.62
N GLN A 77 -8.45 -6.98 -13.83
CA GLN A 77 -7.32 -6.16 -13.38
C GLN A 77 -6.34 -6.99 -12.54
N LEU A 78 -6.84 -7.79 -11.58
CA LEU A 78 -6.02 -8.70 -10.78
C LEU A 78 -5.32 -9.76 -11.66
N ALA A 79 -5.99 -10.29 -12.68
CA ALA A 79 -5.37 -11.21 -13.65
C ALA A 79 -4.25 -10.54 -14.46
N LEU A 80 -4.44 -9.28 -14.88
CA LEU A 80 -3.39 -8.48 -15.52
C LEU A 80 -2.21 -8.23 -14.57
N TYR A 81 -2.47 -7.87 -13.31
CA TYR A 81 -1.43 -7.71 -12.28
C TYR A 81 -0.70 -9.03 -11.98
N ARG A 82 -1.36 -10.19 -12.11
CA ARG A 82 -0.73 -11.52 -12.01
C ARG A 82 0.09 -11.93 -13.23
N THR A 83 -0.10 -11.29 -14.39
CA THR A 83 0.75 -11.49 -15.59
C THR A 83 1.98 -10.58 -15.60
N ILE A 84 2.03 -9.58 -14.71
CA ILE A 84 3.27 -8.88 -14.35
C ILE A 84 4.00 -9.79 -13.34
N PRO A 85 5.33 -9.99 -13.44
CA PRO A 85 6.06 -10.82 -12.48
C PRO A 85 5.79 -10.36 -11.05
N SER A 86 5.28 -11.27 -10.20
CA SER A 86 4.90 -10.93 -8.84
C SER A 86 6.14 -10.54 -8.02
N PRO A 87 6.12 -9.42 -7.26
CA PRO A 87 7.16 -9.06 -6.29
C PRO A 87 7.28 -10.02 -5.08
N SER A 88 7.05 -11.33 -5.27
CA SER A 88 7.05 -12.35 -4.21
C SER A 88 7.73 -13.68 -4.58
N ASP A 89 8.02 -13.93 -5.85
CA ASP A 89 8.22 -15.32 -6.33
C ASP A 89 9.67 -15.68 -6.72
N GLY A 90 10.66 -14.89 -6.30
CA GLY A 90 12.07 -15.23 -6.51
C GLY A 90 13.08 -14.12 -6.21
N PRO A 91 14.38 -14.37 -6.42
CA PRO A 91 15.49 -13.47 -6.12
C PRO A 91 15.27 -11.99 -6.51
N ILE A 92 14.78 -11.72 -7.72
CA ILE A 92 14.62 -10.36 -8.24
C ILE A 92 13.60 -9.54 -7.47
N ALA A 93 12.55 -10.18 -6.96
CA ALA A 93 11.54 -9.54 -6.13
C ALA A 93 12.14 -9.03 -4.81
N ILE A 94 12.99 -9.86 -4.18
CA ILE A 94 13.67 -9.53 -2.93
C ILE A 94 14.62 -8.34 -3.14
N VAL A 95 15.37 -8.29 -4.25
CA VAL A 95 16.22 -7.12 -4.54
C VAL A 95 15.39 -5.87 -4.81
N MET A 96 14.30 -5.96 -5.58
CA MET A 96 13.42 -4.81 -5.83
C MET A 96 12.81 -4.25 -4.53
N GLU A 97 12.33 -5.12 -3.64
CA GLU A 97 11.73 -4.69 -2.37
C GLU A 97 12.79 -4.20 -1.36
N TYR A 98 13.98 -4.81 -1.33
CA TYR A 98 15.14 -4.26 -0.63
C TYR A 98 15.40 -2.83 -1.12
N THR A 99 15.48 -2.61 -2.44
CA THR A 99 15.75 -1.27 -2.98
C THR A 99 14.63 -0.29 -2.63
N ASN A 100 13.36 -0.68 -2.74
CA ASN A 100 12.22 0.16 -2.34
C ASN A 100 12.33 0.59 -0.87
N LEU A 101 12.44 -0.37 0.04
CA LEU A 101 12.46 -0.11 1.48
C LEU A 101 13.68 0.72 1.91
N PHE A 102 14.84 0.49 1.30
CA PHE A 102 16.12 1.12 1.69
C PHE A 102 16.35 2.47 1.00
N SER A 103 15.50 2.85 0.04
CA SER A 103 15.51 4.17 -0.61
C SER A 103 14.84 5.28 0.21
N TYR A 104 14.15 4.94 1.31
CA TYR A 104 13.49 5.92 2.18
C TYR A 104 14.41 6.43 3.30
N ARG A 105 14.27 7.72 3.63
CA ARG A 105 15.12 8.55 4.53
C ARG A 105 15.28 8.08 5.99
N VAL A 106 14.73 6.92 6.36
CA VAL A 106 14.59 6.48 7.75
C VAL A 106 14.89 4.99 7.84
N CYS A 107 15.83 4.61 8.70
CA CYS A 107 15.91 3.22 9.16
C CYS A 107 14.85 2.96 10.23
N GLY A 108 14.11 1.87 10.09
CA GLY A 108 13.05 1.49 11.03
C GLY A 108 12.65 0.03 10.90
N ASP A 109 11.73 -0.40 11.77
CA ASP A 109 11.37 -1.80 11.99
C ASP A 109 10.87 -2.54 10.75
N ALA A 110 10.40 -1.83 9.72
CA ALA A 110 10.05 -2.43 8.43
C ALA A 110 11.28 -3.02 7.71
N GLN A 111 12.36 -2.26 7.60
CA GLN A 111 13.61 -2.71 6.97
C GLN A 111 14.25 -3.85 7.76
N VAL A 112 14.29 -3.75 9.10
CA VAL A 112 14.89 -4.80 9.95
C VAL A 112 14.10 -6.10 9.88
N ARG A 113 12.76 -6.04 9.89
CA ARG A 113 11.90 -7.23 9.70
C ARG A 113 12.04 -7.82 8.29
N PHE A 114 12.13 -6.99 7.26
CA PHE A 114 12.39 -7.46 5.90
C PHE A 114 13.71 -8.23 5.80
N LEU A 115 14.81 -7.66 6.33
CA LEU A 115 16.11 -8.34 6.35
C LEU A 115 16.02 -9.70 7.06
N ARG A 116 15.43 -9.75 8.26
CA ARG A 116 15.28 -11.00 9.02
C ARG A 116 14.29 -12.01 8.42
N ALA A 117 13.43 -11.60 7.49
CA ALA A 117 12.51 -12.48 6.78
C ALA A 117 13.08 -13.03 5.46
N CYS A 118 13.86 -12.22 4.74
CA CYS A 118 14.35 -12.55 3.40
C CYS A 118 15.84 -12.96 3.36
N PHE A 119 16.58 -12.84 4.46
CA PHE A 119 18.01 -13.18 4.52
C PHE A 119 18.19 -14.44 5.38
N SER A 120 19.07 -15.34 4.94
CA SER A 120 19.39 -16.58 5.65
C SER A 120 19.91 -16.29 7.07
N PRO A 121 19.60 -17.12 8.07
CA PRO A 121 20.25 -17.04 9.39
C PRO A 121 21.79 -17.19 9.34
N ARG A 122 22.32 -17.74 8.24
CA ARG A 122 23.77 -17.85 7.97
C ARG A 122 24.30 -16.74 7.06
N PHE A 123 23.50 -15.71 6.78
CA PHE A 123 23.87 -14.65 5.86
C PHE A 123 25.14 -13.93 6.28
N THR A 124 25.97 -13.64 5.28
CA THR A 124 27.15 -12.79 5.41
C THR A 124 27.21 -11.70 4.35
N SER A 125 27.75 -10.52 4.69
CA SER A 125 28.11 -9.48 3.74
C SER A 125 29.49 -8.93 4.02
N ASN A 126 30.40 -9.00 3.04
CA ASN A 126 31.81 -8.63 3.17
C ASN A 126 32.44 -9.19 4.48
N GLY A 127 32.13 -10.45 4.84
CA GLY A 127 32.57 -11.11 6.08
C GLY A 127 31.77 -10.80 7.35
N THR A 128 30.84 -9.85 7.32
CA THR A 128 29.99 -9.44 8.46
C THR A 128 28.69 -10.27 8.49
N SER A 129 28.19 -10.63 9.68
CA SER A 129 26.91 -11.36 9.84
C SER A 129 25.68 -10.48 9.56
N LEU A 130 24.48 -11.08 9.48
CA LEU A 130 23.21 -10.35 9.31
C LEU A 130 22.98 -9.26 10.35
N GLU A 131 23.22 -9.53 11.63
CA GLU A 131 23.04 -8.53 12.69
C GLU A 131 24.10 -7.42 12.63
N GLY A 132 25.35 -7.74 12.23
CA GLY A 132 26.36 -6.71 11.97
C GLY A 132 26.02 -5.84 10.75
N PHE A 133 25.43 -6.43 9.71
CA PHE A 133 24.93 -5.70 8.54
C PHE A 133 23.74 -4.78 8.91
N ILE A 134 22.82 -5.26 9.75
CA ILE A 134 21.72 -4.44 10.31
C ILE A 134 22.28 -3.27 11.13
N ALA A 135 23.25 -3.51 12.01
CA ALA A 135 23.86 -2.47 12.85
C ALA A 135 24.61 -1.41 12.01
N PHE A 136 25.39 -1.84 11.00
CA PHE A 136 26.00 -0.93 10.04
C PHE A 136 24.95 -0.10 9.29
N TRP A 137 23.88 -0.73 8.80
CA TRP A 137 22.81 -0.02 8.11
C TRP A 137 22.11 0.99 9.02
N GLN A 138 21.84 0.66 10.29
CA GLN A 138 21.26 1.61 11.25
C GLN A 138 22.18 2.84 11.49
N LYS A 139 23.50 2.65 11.52
CA LYS A 139 24.51 3.73 11.61
C LYS A 139 24.52 4.61 10.35
N ALA A 140 24.40 3.99 9.18
CA ALA A 140 24.65 4.58 7.85
C ALA A 140 23.41 5.10 7.09
N ALA A 141 22.22 4.54 7.33
CA ALA A 141 21.00 4.90 6.62
C ALA A 141 20.66 6.41 6.68
N PRO A 142 20.83 7.13 7.82
CA PRO A 142 20.53 8.56 7.87
C PRO A 142 21.36 9.41 6.90
N VAL A 143 22.52 8.91 6.45
CA VAL A 143 23.43 9.62 5.54
C VAL A 143 23.37 9.12 4.09
N TYR A 144 23.01 7.84 3.86
CA TYR A 144 22.85 7.29 2.51
C TYR A 144 21.44 7.39 1.94
N ALA A 145 20.42 7.59 2.77
CA ALA A 145 19.03 7.61 2.32
C ALA A 145 18.62 8.96 1.69
N THR A 146 19.26 9.28 0.58
CA THR A 146 18.76 10.21 -0.44
C THR A 146 17.83 9.48 -1.41
N PRO A 147 16.90 10.16 -2.12
CA PRO A 147 16.10 9.51 -3.16
C PRO A 147 16.99 8.76 -4.15
N SER A 148 16.61 7.52 -4.43
CA SER A 148 17.47 6.50 -5.03
C SER A 148 17.83 6.81 -6.48
N ASN A 149 19.14 6.93 -6.77
CA ASN A 149 19.66 6.87 -8.13
C ASN A 149 20.04 5.41 -8.45
N ILE A 150 19.04 4.54 -8.53
CA ILE A 150 19.21 3.17 -9.02
C ILE A 150 19.70 3.28 -10.46
N LEU A 151 20.90 2.76 -10.74
CA LEU A 151 21.43 2.73 -12.11
C LEU A 151 20.94 1.47 -12.81
N THR A 152 21.12 0.30 -12.19
CA THR A 152 20.72 -0.99 -12.73
C THR A 152 20.33 -1.95 -11.60
N ILE A 153 19.39 -2.85 -11.90
CA ILE A 153 19.19 -4.12 -11.19
C ILE A 153 19.13 -5.19 -12.28
N ARG A 154 20.01 -6.18 -12.25
CA ARG A 154 20.09 -7.23 -13.28
C ARG A 154 20.46 -8.59 -12.69
N PRO A 155 19.84 -9.69 -13.16
CA PRO A 155 20.39 -11.01 -12.89
C PRO A 155 21.77 -11.14 -13.55
N ILE A 156 22.68 -11.84 -12.89
CA ILE A 156 23.94 -12.34 -13.47
C ILE A 156 23.71 -13.80 -13.87
N ASP A 157 23.33 -14.62 -12.88
CA ASP A 157 23.02 -16.05 -13.00
C ASP A 157 21.66 -16.35 -12.31
N ASN A 158 21.26 -17.62 -12.26
CA ASN A 158 19.99 -18.05 -11.64
C ASN A 158 19.89 -17.70 -10.14
N ASP A 159 21.02 -17.61 -9.45
CA ASP A 159 21.18 -17.42 -8.00
C ASP A 159 21.80 -16.05 -7.65
N GLN A 160 22.08 -15.19 -8.64
CA GLN A 160 22.87 -13.97 -8.45
C GLN A 160 22.24 -12.75 -9.10
N ILE A 161 22.16 -11.65 -8.34
CA ILE A 161 21.61 -10.38 -8.82
C ILE A 161 22.53 -9.23 -8.45
N GLU A 162 22.93 -8.47 -9.45
CA GLU A 162 23.67 -7.22 -9.30
C GLU A 162 22.68 -6.05 -9.17
N MET A 163 22.90 -5.23 -8.15
CA MET A 163 22.27 -3.93 -7.97
C MET A 163 23.37 -2.85 -7.99
N GLN A 164 23.23 -1.85 -8.85
CA GLN A 164 24.09 -0.66 -8.87
C GLN A 164 23.28 0.56 -8.45
N VAL A 165 23.74 1.26 -7.42
CA VAL A 165 23.16 2.54 -6.98
C VAL A 165 24.23 3.63 -6.99
N GLN A 166 23.90 4.78 -7.56
CA GLN A 166 24.75 5.96 -7.47
C GLN A 166 24.45 6.72 -6.18
N LEU A 167 25.49 7.01 -5.42
CA LEU A 167 25.39 7.69 -4.14
C LEU A 167 26.22 8.98 -4.16
N GLU A 168 25.65 10.05 -3.60
CA GLU A 168 26.35 11.32 -3.38
C GLU A 168 26.58 11.50 -1.88
N THR A 169 27.84 11.46 -1.44
CA THR A 169 28.21 11.57 -0.02
C THR A 169 29.05 12.82 0.20
N ARG A 170 28.46 13.82 0.84
CA ARG A 170 29.19 15.02 1.31
C ARG A 170 30.14 14.63 2.44
N ILE A 171 31.40 15.01 2.37
CA ILE A 171 32.35 14.72 3.43
C ILE A 171 32.10 15.66 4.62
N THR A 172 31.70 15.07 5.75
CA THR A 172 31.50 15.74 7.03
C THR A 172 32.00 14.84 8.15
N ARG A 173 32.36 15.40 9.32
CA ARG A 173 32.87 14.61 10.45
C ARG A 173 31.86 13.55 10.95
N ASP A 174 30.55 13.84 10.91
CA ASP A 174 29.48 12.87 11.21
C ASP A 174 29.44 11.72 10.19
N ILE A 175 29.59 12.01 8.90
CA ILE A 175 29.66 10.97 7.86
C ILE A 175 30.93 10.13 8.02
N LEU A 176 32.08 10.75 8.28
CA LEU A 176 33.33 10.01 8.55
C LEU A 176 33.13 9.05 9.73
N GLY A 177 32.68 9.53 10.89
CA GLY A 177 32.44 8.68 12.06
C GLY A 177 31.35 7.61 11.88
N ARG A 178 30.42 7.79 10.92
CA ARG A 178 29.39 6.79 10.62
C ARG A 178 29.85 5.69 9.69
N VAL A 179 30.53 6.03 8.59
CA VAL A 179 30.73 5.10 7.47
C VAL A 179 32.18 4.97 6.99
N MET A 180 33.09 5.78 7.53
CA MET A 180 34.51 5.85 7.16
C MET A 180 35.34 6.09 8.43
N ASP A 181 35.07 5.32 9.49
CA ASP A 181 35.66 5.49 10.82
C ASP A 181 37.19 5.34 10.79
N PHE A 182 37.71 4.45 9.93
CA PHE A 182 39.14 4.35 9.63
C PHE A 182 39.83 5.70 9.33
N VAL A 183 39.13 6.66 8.70
CA VAL A 183 39.68 8.01 8.43
C VAL A 183 39.91 8.81 9.71
N LEU A 184 39.12 8.56 10.76
CA LEU A 184 39.28 9.19 12.07
C LEU A 184 40.27 8.42 12.97
N GLU A 185 40.57 7.16 12.64
CA GLU A 185 41.53 6.32 13.37
C GLU A 185 42.96 6.48 12.82
N ASP A 186 43.12 6.64 11.50
CA ASP A 186 44.42 6.67 10.80
C ASP A 186 45.00 8.09 10.58
N GLU A 187 44.20 9.16 10.75
CA GLU A 187 44.59 10.55 10.43
C GLU A 187 44.60 11.45 11.66
N ASP A 188 45.43 12.49 11.64
CA ASP A 188 45.43 13.51 12.68
C ASP A 188 44.21 14.46 12.57
N GLU A 189 43.82 15.04 13.70
CA GLU A 189 42.67 15.96 13.82
C GLU A 189 42.75 17.16 12.85
N ALA A 190 43.94 17.70 12.57
CA ALA A 190 44.10 18.84 11.67
C ALA A 190 43.95 18.43 10.19
N THR A 191 44.43 17.24 9.82
CA THR A 191 44.17 16.64 8.50
C THR A 191 42.67 16.35 8.30
N VAL A 192 41.98 15.83 9.33
CA VAL A 192 40.52 15.61 9.29
C VAL A 192 39.75 16.93 9.13
N ASP A 193 40.10 17.97 9.89
CA ASP A 193 39.45 19.28 9.76
C ASP A 193 39.74 19.93 8.40
N ALA A 194 40.98 19.83 7.90
CA ALA A 194 41.33 20.31 6.56
C ALA A 194 40.56 19.56 5.45
N LEU A 195 40.30 18.26 5.62
CA LEU A 195 39.45 17.46 4.74
C LEU A 195 37.99 17.93 4.79
N VAL A 196 37.40 18.06 5.98
CA VAL A 196 36.00 18.51 6.14
C VAL A 196 35.80 19.94 5.62
N ALA A 197 36.78 20.82 5.83
CA ALA A 197 36.79 22.19 5.31
C ALA A 197 36.81 22.28 3.78
N THR A 198 37.19 21.22 3.05
CA THR A 198 37.05 21.19 1.58
C THR A 198 35.61 21.24 1.10
N ASN A 199 34.66 20.85 1.96
CA ASN A 199 33.25 20.68 1.62
C ASN A 199 33.01 19.74 0.42
N ALA A 200 33.93 18.80 0.17
CA ALA A 200 33.87 17.88 -0.95
C ALA A 200 32.63 16.97 -0.91
N THR A 201 32.17 16.55 -2.09
CA THR A 201 31.12 15.53 -2.24
C THR A 201 31.61 14.42 -3.14
N ILE A 202 31.63 13.20 -2.61
CA ILE A 202 32.04 11.98 -3.31
C ILE A 202 30.85 11.42 -4.08
N ARG A 203 31.00 11.33 -5.39
CA ARG A 203 30.06 10.66 -6.30
C ARG A 203 30.63 9.29 -6.60
N HIS A 204 29.97 8.24 -6.12
CA HIS A 204 30.45 6.86 -6.26
C HIS A 204 29.30 5.95 -6.68
N VAL A 205 29.66 4.85 -7.33
CA VAL A 205 28.71 3.78 -7.63
C VAL A 205 28.95 2.65 -6.64
N LEU A 206 27.93 2.34 -5.85
CA LEU A 206 27.90 1.16 -5.01
C LEU A 206 27.31 0.01 -5.81
N THR A 207 28.16 -0.94 -6.19
CA THR A 207 27.73 -2.21 -6.77
C THR A 207 27.59 -3.24 -5.65
N ARG A 208 26.40 -3.81 -5.50
CA ARG A 208 26.12 -4.92 -4.59
C ARG A 208 25.59 -6.11 -5.36
N THR A 209 26.25 -7.25 -5.21
CA THR A 209 25.77 -8.54 -5.70
C THR A 209 25.12 -9.29 -4.56
N PHE A 210 23.88 -9.70 -4.73
CA PHE A 210 23.14 -10.59 -3.84
C PHE A 210 23.18 -12.01 -4.38
N TYR A 211 23.42 -12.97 -3.49
CA TYR A 211 23.43 -14.40 -3.75
C TYR A 211 22.26 -15.04 -3.03
N PHE A 212 21.61 -16.02 -3.67
CA PHE A 212 20.36 -16.60 -3.21
C PHE A 212 20.44 -18.11 -3.07
N ASP A 213 20.09 -18.59 -1.88
CA ASP A 213 19.81 -20.01 -1.62
C ASP A 213 18.29 -20.23 -1.60
N THR A 214 17.87 -21.49 -1.57
CA THR A 214 16.49 -21.88 -1.29
C THR A 214 16.38 -22.34 0.16
N ASP A 215 15.34 -21.90 0.88
CA ASP A 215 14.96 -22.44 2.18
C ASP A 215 14.41 -23.86 2.02
N ASP A 216 15.13 -24.86 2.54
CA ASP A 216 14.75 -26.28 2.52
C ASP A 216 13.34 -26.55 3.09
N SER A 217 12.83 -25.68 3.98
CA SER A 217 11.56 -25.86 4.68
C SER A 217 10.36 -25.24 3.98
N THR A 218 10.55 -24.14 3.23
CA THR A 218 9.46 -23.40 2.56
C THR A 218 9.57 -23.38 1.04
N GLY A 219 10.72 -23.74 0.48
CA GLY A 219 11.03 -23.62 -0.95
C GLY A 219 11.22 -22.18 -1.42
N GLN A 220 11.29 -21.19 -0.52
CA GLN A 220 11.42 -19.78 -0.86
C GLN A 220 12.89 -19.37 -1.06
N ALA A 221 13.14 -18.39 -1.94
CA ALA A 221 14.46 -17.81 -2.10
C ALA A 221 14.84 -16.96 -0.87
N LEU A 222 16.06 -17.12 -0.37
CA LEU A 222 16.63 -16.32 0.71
C LEU A 222 17.99 -15.78 0.29
N VAL A 223 18.30 -14.53 0.67
CA VAL A 223 19.64 -13.97 0.48
C VAL A 223 20.62 -14.71 1.41
N SER A 224 21.53 -15.48 0.83
CA SER A 224 22.54 -16.26 1.56
C SER A 224 23.86 -15.51 1.72
N HIS A 225 24.20 -14.67 0.75
CA HIS A 225 25.40 -13.83 0.81
C HIS A 225 25.16 -12.51 0.07
N SER A 226 25.93 -11.48 0.38
CA SER A 226 26.05 -10.33 -0.53
C SER A 226 27.41 -9.64 -0.46
N VAL A 227 28.00 -9.37 -1.61
CA VAL A 227 29.25 -8.64 -1.72
C VAL A 227 28.97 -7.23 -2.18
N ALA A 228 29.63 -6.24 -1.59
CA ALA A 228 29.51 -4.84 -1.97
C ALA A 228 30.87 -4.19 -2.22
N PHE A 229 30.96 -3.48 -3.35
CA PHE A 229 32.15 -2.77 -3.79
C PHE A 229 31.78 -1.34 -4.22
N ASP A 230 32.67 -0.41 -3.93
CA ASP A 230 32.61 0.97 -4.39
C ASP A 230 34.03 1.57 -4.41
N ASP A 231 34.18 2.71 -5.10
CA ASP A 231 35.45 3.40 -5.28
C ASP A 231 35.71 4.51 -4.24
N ARG A 232 34.89 4.62 -3.18
CA ARG A 232 35.01 5.72 -2.20
C ARG A 232 36.38 5.78 -1.56
N TYR A 233 36.95 4.63 -1.19
CA TYR A 233 38.27 4.56 -0.56
C TYR A 233 39.36 5.24 -1.43
N VAL A 234 39.27 5.10 -2.75
CA VAL A 234 40.20 5.75 -3.70
C VAL A 234 39.97 7.26 -3.73
N GLN A 235 38.71 7.71 -3.78
CA GLN A 235 38.37 9.14 -3.76
C GLN A 235 38.75 9.81 -2.43
N ILE A 236 38.50 9.15 -1.29
CA ILE A 236 38.89 9.59 0.05
C ILE A 236 40.40 9.73 0.16
N ALA A 237 41.17 8.73 -0.28
CA ALA A 237 42.63 8.77 -0.23
C ALA A 237 43.22 9.95 -1.04
N GLN A 238 42.63 10.30 -2.19
CA GLN A 238 43.02 11.47 -2.98
C GLN A 238 42.71 12.80 -2.25
N LEU A 239 41.56 12.88 -1.58
CA LEU A 239 41.17 14.06 -0.79
C LEU A 239 42.07 14.21 0.45
N LEU A 240 42.38 13.11 1.15
CA LEU A 240 43.30 13.08 2.30
C LEU A 240 44.72 13.48 1.90
N ALA A 241 45.25 12.95 0.79
CA ALA A 241 46.55 13.37 0.25
C ALA A 241 46.60 14.86 -0.11
N SER A 242 45.45 15.46 -0.47
CA SER A 242 45.32 16.89 -0.71
C SER A 242 45.21 17.71 0.58
N ALA A 243 44.53 17.20 1.61
CA ALA A 243 44.41 17.82 2.93
C ALA A 243 45.78 17.88 3.64
N ARG A 244 46.48 16.74 3.73
CA ARG A 244 47.84 16.63 4.31
C ARG A 244 48.83 17.64 3.71
N LYS A 245 48.80 17.83 2.38
CA LYS A 245 49.66 18.81 1.68
C LYS A 245 49.35 20.26 2.06
N LYS A 246 48.08 20.62 2.28
CA LYS A 246 47.71 21.97 2.72
C LYS A 246 48.23 22.26 4.13
N PHE A 247 48.17 21.28 5.02
CA PHE A 247 48.69 21.39 6.38
C PHE A 247 50.22 21.59 6.39
N GLN A 248 50.97 20.72 5.72
CA GLN A 248 52.44 20.82 5.61
C GLN A 248 52.92 22.15 4.96
N GLY A 249 52.11 22.75 4.08
CA GLY A 249 52.38 24.05 3.47
C GLY A 249 52.19 25.26 4.40
N HIS A 250 51.46 25.12 5.51
CA HIS A 250 51.24 26.20 6.48
C HIS A 250 52.33 26.26 7.57
N ASP A 251 52.76 25.13 8.12
CA ASP A 251 53.86 25.12 9.10
C ASP A 251 55.16 25.69 8.52
N SER A 252 55.39 25.49 7.23
CA SER A 252 56.56 26.01 6.51
C SER A 252 56.49 27.51 6.19
N THR A 253 55.35 28.18 6.37
CA THR A 253 55.22 29.64 6.18
C THR A 253 55.29 30.48 7.46
N VAL A 254 55.24 29.86 8.65
CA VAL A 254 55.29 30.55 9.96
C VAL A 254 56.72 30.59 10.54
N ALA A 255 57.66 29.83 9.97
CA ALA A 255 59.05 29.74 10.40
C ALA A 255 60.02 30.67 9.62
N SER A 256 59.54 31.80 9.09
CA SER A 256 60.30 32.78 8.29
C SER A 256 60.28 34.18 8.91
#